data_AF-A0A7K2VR51-F1
#
_entry.id   AF-A0A7K2VR51-F1
#
_cell.length_a   1.000
_cell.length_b   1.000
_cell.length_c   1.000
_cell.angle_alpha   90.00
_cell.angle_beta   90.00
_cell.angle_gamma   90.00
#
_symmetry.space_group_name_H-M   'P 1'
#
loop_
_entity.id
_entity.type
_entity.pdbx_description
1 polymer ?
#
loop_
_entity_poly.entity_id
_entity_poly.type
_entity_poly.pdbx_seq_one_letter_code
_entity_poly.pdbx_strand_id
1 'polypeptide(L)'
;VTATGTGGRTAETEPARRATLRVTLDAPSGGRGTGPAERSAEGEPAPGRGVLAYPDGRVTGVQGGRVTGRIPRTATQRPTVLPLDWQRMGDPPTRRPVRELGNGPTDLALLASAVERAARQVSAGQVPSLL
;
A
#
# COMPACT_ATOMS: atom_id res chain seq x y z
N VAL A 1 8.47 -0.13 -25.25
CA VAL A 1 8.26 0.87 -24.18
C VAL A 1 6.89 1.48 -24.39
N THR A 2 6.08 1.59 -23.34
CA THR A 2 4.74 2.18 -23.38
C THR A 2 4.73 3.42 -22.51
N ALA A 3 4.10 4.50 -22.97
CA ALA A 3 3.89 5.71 -22.18
C ALA A 3 2.43 6.16 -22.26
N THR A 4 2.02 7.01 -21.32
CA THR A 4 0.73 7.71 -21.41
C THR A 4 0.74 8.66 -22.62
N GLY A 5 -0.45 9.18 -22.98
CA GLY A 5 -0.62 10.16 -24.07
C GLY A 5 0.30 11.37 -23.98
N THR A 6 0.41 12.12 -25.07
CA THR A 6 1.23 13.33 -25.17
C THR A 6 0.70 14.42 -24.24
N GLY A 7 1.50 14.82 -23.26
CA GLY A 7 1.17 15.86 -22.28
C GLY A 7 1.49 15.48 -20.83
N GLY A 8 1.31 16.43 -19.91
CA GLY A 8 1.58 16.24 -18.49
C GLY A 8 3.07 16.25 -18.13
N ARG A 9 3.36 15.95 -16.86
CA ARG A 9 4.69 16.14 -16.26
C ARG A 9 5.80 15.26 -16.86
N THR A 10 5.45 14.16 -17.52
CA THR A 10 6.40 13.20 -18.09
C THR A 10 6.54 13.29 -19.61
N ALA A 11 5.86 14.23 -20.27
CA ALA A 11 5.83 14.33 -21.73
C ALA A 11 7.23 14.43 -22.37
N GLU A 12 8.13 15.17 -21.72
CA GLU A 12 9.47 15.45 -22.22
C GLU A 12 10.53 14.43 -21.77
N THR A 13 10.13 13.40 -21.03
CA THR A 13 11.06 12.36 -20.54
C THR A 13 11.46 11.40 -21.66
N GLU A 14 12.67 10.87 -21.61
CA GLU A 14 13.17 9.95 -22.63
C GLU A 14 12.28 8.70 -22.85
N PRO A 15 11.70 8.06 -21.81
CA PRO A 15 10.73 6.98 -22.01
C PRO A 15 9.48 7.43 -22.78
N ALA A 16 9.03 8.67 -22.60
CA ALA A 16 7.90 9.22 -23.34
C ALA A 16 8.25 9.52 -24.81
N ARG A 17 9.48 9.95 -25.10
CA ARG A 17 9.97 10.14 -26.48
C ARG A 17 10.18 8.81 -27.21
N ARG A 18 10.70 7.78 -26.52
CA ARG A 18 10.96 6.44 -27.08
C ARG A 18 9.74 5.52 -27.11
N ALA A 19 8.62 5.93 -26.53
CA ALA A 19 7.43 5.09 -26.46
C ALA A 19 6.84 4.88 -27.86
N THR A 20 6.89 3.64 -28.34
CA THR A 20 6.21 3.19 -29.56
C THR A 20 4.75 2.86 -29.30
N LEU A 21 4.38 2.60 -28.04
CA LEU A 21 3.01 2.30 -27.63
C LEU A 21 2.46 3.41 -26.74
N ARG A 22 1.17 3.73 -26.91
CA ARG A 22 0.47 4.73 -26.09
C ARG A 22 -0.68 4.10 -25.33
N VAL A 23 -0.71 4.30 -24.01
CA VAL A 23 -1.83 3.86 -23.16
C VAL A 23 -2.71 5.04 -22.76
N THR A 24 -4.01 4.84 -22.88
CA THR A 24 -5.04 5.79 -22.42
C THR A 24 -5.99 5.02 -21.52
N LEU A 25 -6.18 5.48 -20.28
CA LEU A 25 -7.14 4.90 -19.35
C LEU A 25 -8.50 5.56 -19.53
N ASP A 26 -9.56 4.77 -19.37
CA ASP A 26 -10.93 5.27 -19.33
C ASP A 26 -11.08 6.23 -18.15
N ALA A 27 -11.81 7.32 -18.36
CA ALA A 27 -12.12 8.24 -17.28
C ALA A 27 -12.96 7.48 -16.23
N PRO A 28 -12.60 7.55 -14.93
CA PRO A 28 -13.43 6.97 -13.90
C PRO A 28 -14.81 7.63 -13.95
N SER A 29 -15.88 6.83 -13.99
CA SER A 29 -17.22 7.38 -13.86
C SER A 29 -17.34 8.11 -12.52
N GLY A 30 -17.98 9.28 -12.56
CA GLY A 30 -17.97 10.26 -11.48
C GLY A 30 -18.53 9.70 -10.17
N GLY A 31 -17.65 9.19 -9.32
CA GLY A 31 -17.95 8.85 -7.95
C GLY A 31 -16.68 8.89 -7.13
N ARG A 32 -16.57 9.86 -6.21
CA ARG A 32 -15.68 9.73 -5.05
C ARG A 32 -16.24 8.60 -4.16
N GLY A 33 -16.11 7.36 -4.61
CA GLY A 33 -16.43 6.18 -3.81
C GLY A 33 -15.35 6.00 -2.76
N THR A 34 -15.59 6.53 -1.56
CA THR A 34 -14.83 6.21 -0.34
C THR A 34 -15.19 4.83 0.23
N GLY A 35 -16.01 4.04 -0.47
CA GLY A 35 -16.38 2.68 -0.10
C GLY A 35 -15.56 1.60 -0.82
N PRO A 36 -15.64 0.33 -0.37
CA PRO A 36 -15.21 -0.82 -1.16
C PRO A 36 -15.84 -0.71 -2.56
N ALA A 37 -15.12 -1.14 -3.60
CA ALA A 37 -15.67 -1.20 -4.95
C ALA A 37 -16.84 -2.18 -4.97
N GLU A 38 -18.02 -1.69 -4.62
CA GLU A 38 -19.27 -2.39 -4.86
C GLU A 38 -19.35 -2.57 -6.37
N ARG A 39 -19.53 -3.84 -6.76
CA ARG A 39 -19.58 -4.36 -8.12
C ARG A 39 -19.96 -3.26 -9.12
N SER A 40 -18.97 -2.80 -9.88
CA SER A 40 -19.22 -1.91 -11.02
C SER A 40 -20.37 -2.51 -11.82
N ALA A 41 -21.42 -1.71 -12.06
CA ALA A 41 -22.54 -2.13 -12.87
C ALA A 41 -21.99 -2.63 -14.22
N GLU A 42 -22.57 -3.72 -14.71
CA GLU A 42 -22.12 -4.40 -15.93
C GLU A 42 -22.12 -3.40 -17.10
N GLY A 43 -20.93 -2.94 -17.51
CA GLY A 43 -20.74 -1.92 -18.55
C GLY A 43 -20.08 -0.61 -18.10
N GLU A 44 -19.92 -0.35 -16.80
CA GLU A 44 -19.25 0.87 -16.32
C GLU A 44 -17.71 0.69 -16.30
N PRO A 45 -16.91 1.67 -16.76
CA PRO A 45 -15.46 1.50 -16.84
C PRO A 45 -14.85 1.35 -15.44
N ALA A 46 -14.48 0.12 -15.10
CA ALA A 46 -13.75 -0.18 -13.88
C ALA A 46 -12.42 0.60 -13.86
N PRO A 47 -11.99 1.14 -12.71
CA PRO A 47 -10.70 1.81 -12.60
C PRO A 47 -9.57 0.94 -13.16
N GLY A 48 -8.75 1.53 -14.04
CA GLY A 48 -7.65 0.84 -14.70
C GLY A 48 -7.99 0.22 -16.07
N ARG A 49 -9.25 0.23 -16.51
CA ARG A 49 -9.59 -0.11 -17.89
C ARG A 49 -9.10 0.97 -18.87
N GLY A 50 -8.74 0.58 -20.08
CA GLY A 50 -8.33 1.51 -21.11
C GLY A 50 -7.92 0.84 -22.42
N VAL A 51 -7.16 1.56 -23.22
CA VAL A 51 -6.69 1.13 -24.54
C VAL A 51 -5.19 1.34 -24.72
N LEU A 52 -4.58 0.45 -25.50
CA LEU A 52 -3.20 0.51 -25.96
C LEU A 52 -3.18 0.72 -27.47
N ALA A 53 -2.63 1.84 -27.92
CA ALA A 53 -2.48 2.20 -29.33
C ALA A 53 -1.07 1.86 -29.84
N TYR A 54 -1.03 1.22 -31.01
CA TYR A 54 0.18 0.81 -31.72
C TYR A 54 0.53 1.79 -32.85
N PRO A 55 1.80 1.86 -33.30
CA PRO A 55 2.21 2.72 -34.41
C PRO A 55 1.52 2.41 -35.73
N ASP A 56 1.10 1.15 -35.91
CA ASP A 56 0.39 0.66 -37.09
C ASP A 56 -1.13 0.92 -37.04
N GLY A 57 -1.60 1.68 -36.06
CA GLY A 57 -3.01 2.03 -35.88
C GLY A 57 -3.84 0.97 -35.16
N ARG A 58 -3.27 -0.20 -34.81
CA ARG A 58 -3.99 -1.19 -33.99
C ARG A 58 -4.28 -0.63 -32.61
N VAL A 59 -5.43 -1.02 -32.06
CA VAL A 59 -5.85 -0.68 -30.70
C VAL A 59 -6.22 -1.97 -29.96
N THR A 60 -5.70 -2.15 -28.75
CA THR A 60 -5.99 -3.31 -27.91
C THR A 60 -6.50 -2.86 -26.54
N GLY A 61 -7.60 -3.45 -26.07
CA GLY A 61 -8.09 -3.18 -24.71
C GLY A 61 -7.09 -3.65 -23.65
N VAL A 62 -6.92 -2.86 -22.59
CA VAL A 62 -6.07 -3.19 -21.46
C VAL A 62 -6.81 -3.03 -20.14
N GLN A 63 -6.38 -3.79 -19.14
CA GLN A 63 -6.86 -3.69 -17.77
C GLN A 63 -5.64 -3.59 -16.84
N GLY A 64 -5.48 -2.42 -16.21
CA GLY A 64 -4.52 -2.19 -15.14
C GLY A 64 -4.97 -2.85 -13.84
N GLY A 65 -4.01 -3.37 -13.08
CA GLY A 65 -4.25 -3.91 -11.75
C GLY A 65 -4.49 -2.81 -10.72
N ARG A 66 -5.43 -3.03 -9.79
CA ARG A 66 -5.60 -2.19 -8.60
C ARG A 66 -4.77 -2.79 -7.45
N VAL A 67 -3.82 -2.03 -6.93
CA VAL A 67 -3.12 -2.41 -5.70
C VAL A 67 -3.87 -1.79 -4.52
N THR A 68 -4.49 -2.63 -3.69
CA THR A 68 -5.05 -2.22 -2.39
C THR A 68 -4.17 -2.78 -1.27
N GLY A 69 -3.89 -1.95 -0.27
CA GLY A 69 -3.22 -2.39 0.97
C GLY A 69 -4.24 -2.50 2.10
N ARG A 70 -4.27 -3.62 2.80
CA ARG A 70 -5.00 -3.75 4.08
C ARG A 70 -4.03 -3.50 5.22
N ILE A 71 -4.37 -2.59 6.13
CA ILE A 71 -3.62 -2.38 7.38
C ILE A 71 -3.81 -3.63 8.24
N PRO A 72 -2.73 -4.35 8.63
CA PRO A 72 -2.83 -5.38 9.66
C PRO A 72 -3.45 -4.79 10.93
N ARG A 73 -4.29 -5.54 11.67
CA ARG A 73 -4.93 -5.01 12.90
C ARG A 73 -3.91 -4.56 13.96
N THR A 74 -2.67 -5.00 13.86
CA THR A 74 -1.54 -4.66 14.73
C THR A 74 -0.66 -3.53 14.19
N ALA A 75 -0.91 -3.04 12.97
CA ALA A 75 -0.11 -1.98 12.38
C ALA A 75 -0.56 -0.62 12.90
N THR A 76 0.32 0.00 13.68
CA THR A 76 0.16 1.36 14.21
C THR A 76 0.48 2.45 13.18
N GLN A 77 1.08 2.08 12.04
CA GLN A 77 1.45 3.00 10.98
C GLN A 77 0.41 3.04 9.85
N ARG A 78 0.16 4.25 9.33
CA ARG A 78 -0.66 4.43 8.11
C ARG A 78 0.11 3.88 6.89
N PRO A 79 -0.51 3.06 6.03
CA PRO A 79 0.06 2.70 4.74
C PRO A 79 0.34 3.96 3.96
N THR A 80 1.53 4.03 3.37
CA THR A 80 1.88 5.10 2.44
C THR A 80 2.36 4.43 1.17
N VAL A 81 1.75 4.78 0.05
CA VAL A 81 2.24 4.39 -1.28
C VAL A 81 3.27 5.43 -1.67
N LEU A 82 4.54 5.03 -1.73
CA LEU A 82 5.62 5.88 -2.19
C LEU A 82 5.99 5.47 -3.63
N PRO A 83 6.24 6.44 -4.53
CA PRO A 83 6.76 6.14 -5.85
C PRO A 83 8.11 5.42 -5.71
N LEU A 84 8.26 4.30 -6.42
CA LEU A 84 9.51 3.54 -6.44
C LEU A 84 10.51 4.25 -7.35
N ASP A 85 11.71 4.53 -6.83
CA ASP A 85 12.84 4.95 -7.64
C ASP A 85 13.43 3.72 -8.34
N TRP A 86 13.13 3.58 -9.63
CA TRP A 86 13.54 2.43 -10.44
C TRP A 86 15.06 2.26 -10.54
N GLN A 87 15.84 3.34 -10.42
CA GLN A 87 17.30 3.24 -10.48
C GLN A 87 17.88 2.55 -9.24
N ARG A 88 17.09 2.45 -8.17
CA ARG A 88 17.46 1.86 -6.88
C ARG A 88 16.73 0.55 -6.60
N MET A 89 16.13 -0.05 -7.64
CA MET A 89 15.42 -1.31 -7.51
C MET A 89 16.40 -2.43 -7.12
N GLY A 90 16.21 -3.00 -5.93
CA GLY A 90 17.12 -3.98 -5.33
C GLY A 90 17.87 -3.45 -4.10
N ASP A 91 17.95 -2.13 -3.92
CA ASP A 91 18.44 -1.54 -2.67
C ASP A 91 17.49 -1.90 -1.52
N PRO A 92 18.02 -2.16 -0.30
CA PRO A 92 17.16 -2.27 0.87
C PRO A 92 16.36 -0.97 1.04
N PRO A 93 15.06 -1.06 1.36
CA PRO A 93 14.24 0.13 1.53
C PRO A 93 14.87 1.05 2.58
N THR A 94 14.89 2.36 2.30
CA THR A 94 15.39 3.36 3.24
C THR A 94 14.71 3.14 4.59
N ARG A 95 15.49 2.69 5.58
CA ARG A 95 14.97 2.40 6.91
C ARG A 95 14.42 3.69 7.50
N ARG A 96 13.11 3.79 7.56
CA ARG A 96 12.47 4.89 8.28
C ARG A 96 12.71 4.65 9.77
N PRO A 97 13.19 5.64 10.55
CA PRO A 97 13.18 5.53 11.99
C PRO A 97 11.72 5.36 12.42
N VAL A 98 11.38 4.15 12.84
CA VAL A 98 10.08 3.86 13.43
C VAL A 98 10.11 4.55 14.79
N ARG A 99 9.46 5.72 14.88
CA ARG A 99 9.06 6.21 16.20
C ARG A 99 8.14 5.13 16.73
N GLU A 100 8.54 4.46 17.81
CA GLU A 100 7.69 3.49 18.48
C GLU A 100 6.39 4.23 18.78
N LEU A 101 5.36 3.99 17.98
CA LEU A 101 4.03 4.40 18.36
C LEU A 101 3.76 3.53 19.56
N GLY A 102 3.79 4.13 20.76
CA GLY A 102 3.76 3.43 22.02
C GLY A 102 2.70 2.34 21.98
N ASN A 103 3.14 1.11 21.72
CA ASN A 103 2.32 -0.04 21.94
C ASN A 103 2.17 -0.01 23.45
N GLY A 104 0.95 0.19 23.94
CA GLY A 104 0.68 0.05 25.36
C GLY A 104 1.26 -1.28 25.87
N PRO A 105 1.32 -1.47 27.20
CA PRO A 105 1.85 -2.70 27.77
C PRO A 105 1.23 -3.92 27.09
N THR A 106 2.07 -4.86 26.67
CA THR A 106 1.62 -6.11 26.04
C THR A 106 0.78 -6.93 27.02
N ASP A 107 -0.04 -7.86 26.53
CA ASP A 107 -0.83 -8.75 27.40
C ASP A 107 0.06 -9.51 28.41
N LEU A 108 1.29 -9.86 28.01
CA LEU A 108 2.27 -10.47 28.91
C LEU A 108 2.74 -9.48 29.98
N ALA A 109 2.99 -8.22 29.63
CA ALA A 109 3.34 -7.19 30.61
C ALA A 109 2.18 -6.91 31.58
N LEU A 110 0.93 -6.93 31.10
CA LEU A 110 -0.27 -6.82 31.93
C LEU A 110 -0.45 -8.02 32.86
N LEU A 111 -0.25 -9.25 32.35
CA LEU A 111 -0.29 -10.48 33.13
C LEU A 111 0.79 -10.49 34.22
N ALA A 112 2.04 -10.18 33.87
CA ALA A 112 3.13 -10.12 34.83
C ALA A 112 2.86 -9.09 35.93
N SER A 113 2.35 -7.91 35.55
CA SER A 113 1.96 -6.87 36.51
C SER A 113 0.80 -7.31 37.42
N ALA A 114 -0.16 -8.06 36.89
CA ALA A 114 -1.28 -8.60 37.65
C ALA A 114 -0.82 -9.68 38.64
N VAL A 115 0.05 -10.60 38.22
CA VAL A 115 0.63 -11.64 39.07
C VAL A 115 1.46 -11.02 40.20
N GLU A 116 2.30 -10.04 39.88
CA GLU A 116 3.14 -9.37 40.89
C GLU A 116 2.29 -8.62 41.92
N ARG A 117 1.20 -7.96 41.49
CA ARG A 117 0.24 -7.32 42.39
C ARG A 117 -0.48 -8.35 43.26
N ALA A 118 -0.93 -9.45 42.69
CA ALA A 118 -1.59 -10.53 43.42
C ALA A 118 -0.67 -11.13 44.48
N ALA A 119 0.59 -11.41 44.14
CA ALA A 119 1.59 -11.92 45.07
C ALA A 119 1.81 -11.00 46.28
N ARG A 120 1.88 -9.67 46.05
CA ARG A 120 1.96 -8.67 47.12
C ARG A 120 0.71 -8.63 47.99
N GLN A 121 -0.48 -8.80 47.41
CA GLN A 121 -1.75 -8.76 48.14
C GLN A 121 -1.95 -9.95 49.07
N VAL A 122 -1.42 -11.12 48.74
CA VAL A 122 -1.57 -12.34 49.54
C VAL A 122 -0.37 -12.66 50.42
N SER A 123 0.58 -11.72 50.56
CA SER A 123 1.86 -11.92 51.27
C SER A 123 2.57 -13.21 50.84
N ALA A 124 2.49 -13.56 49.55
CA ALA A 124 3.14 -14.75 49.03
C ALA A 124 4.64 -14.67 49.29
N GLY A 125 5.20 -15.72 49.92
CA GLY A 125 6.64 -15.82 50.13
C GLY A 125 7.38 -15.75 48.79
N GLN A 126 8.43 -14.94 48.70
CA GLN A 126 9.26 -14.84 47.52
C GLN A 126 9.87 -16.21 47.20
N VAL A 127 9.54 -16.78 46.05
CA VAL A 127 10.18 -18.01 45.58
C VAL A 127 11.50 -17.62 44.89
N PRO A 128 12.64 -18.25 45.22
CA PRO A 128 13.91 -17.93 44.59
C PRO A 128 13.87 -18.15 43.08
N SER A 129 14.65 -17.36 42.35
CA SER A 129 14.84 -17.49 40.90
C SER A 129 15.31 -18.90 40.53
N LEU A 130 14.77 -19.44 39.42
CA LEU A 130 15.22 -20.70 38.80
C LEU A 130 16.15 -20.47 37.60
N LEU A 131 16.48 -19.21 37.31
CA LEU A 131 17.64 -18.80 36.50
C LEU A 131 18.83 -18.62 37.42
#